data_AF-A0A937Z476-F1
#
_entry.id   AF-A0A937Z476-F1
#
_cell.length_a   1.000
_cell.length_b   1.000
_cell.length_c   1.000
_cell.angle_alpha   90.00
_cell.angle_beta   90.00
_cell.angle_gamma   90.00
#
_symmetry.space_group_name_H-M   'P 1'
#
loop_
_entity.id
_entity.type
_entity.pdbx_description
1 polymer ?
#
loop_
_entity_poly.entity_id
_entity_poly.type
_entity_poly.pdbx_seq_one_letter_code
_entity_poly.pdbx_strand_id
1 'polypeptide(L)'
;MSNEADVRTDTPAEADALAPERVDALTYRLVAMGFILLTLVIITGALWAQYTWHKWWSWDPKETSALVAWLVYLVYLHGRLLGWSKRLLAWIAVIGAVSVAFCYAGVNFLGGLHAYGAPTSSIAETARNAFQGMQSTEALLAKGFLVCYLGAFLLYLATAVLGSGRGDTPEAAQASRARLAWIGAVPVCLGFVLHTVGLITRAVQAGHLPFSSGYEYAASFAWAMVLIFLILQLRVRTPVIGAASMPFILLILAYGFLWFGDKGVSPLPVALQNKFWLHLHVAIAIISYAALILATATSAIYLVKSRGTAEPTEA
;
A
#
# COMPACT_ATOMS: atom_id res chain seq x y z
N MET A 1 -5.27 34.23 52.57
CA MET A 1 -5.30 32.75 52.61
C MET A 1 -6.07 32.27 51.39
N SER A 2 -5.29 31.76 50.43
CA SER A 2 -5.61 30.84 49.33
C SER A 2 -7.08 30.51 49.02
N ASN A 3 -7.49 30.76 47.77
CA ASN A 3 -7.85 29.64 46.89
C ASN A 3 -7.74 30.04 45.40
N GLU A 4 -6.52 30.14 44.89
CA GLU A 4 -6.25 29.82 43.49
C GLU A 4 -6.15 28.29 43.42
N ALA A 5 -7.20 27.63 42.93
CA ALA A 5 -7.14 26.21 42.65
C ALA A 5 -7.92 25.90 41.38
N ASP A 6 -7.13 25.52 40.38
CA ASP A 6 -7.44 24.52 39.36
C ASP A 6 -8.34 24.94 38.20
N VAL A 7 -7.84 25.90 37.41
CA VAL A 7 -8.07 25.85 35.96
C VAL A 7 -7.08 24.84 35.39
N ARG A 8 -7.44 23.57 35.47
CA ARG A 8 -6.77 22.50 34.75
C ARG A 8 -7.03 22.69 33.27
N THR A 9 -6.17 23.45 32.60
CA THR A 9 -6.04 23.40 31.15
C THR A 9 -5.39 22.06 30.81
N ASP A 10 -6.16 20.97 30.82
CA ASP A 10 -5.76 19.74 30.15
C ASP A 10 -5.71 20.06 28.66
N THR A 11 -4.57 20.54 28.18
CA THR A 11 -4.28 20.59 26.75
C THR A 11 -4.18 19.13 26.29
N PRO A 12 -5.03 18.66 25.35
CA PRO A 12 -5.09 17.25 24.93
C PRO A 12 -3.95 16.89 23.94
N ALA A 13 -2.74 17.41 24.18
CA ALA A 13 -1.70 17.50 23.16
C ALA A 13 -0.99 16.17 22.81
N GLU A 14 -1.00 15.16 23.68
CA GLU A 14 -0.13 13.98 23.51
C GLU A 14 -0.79 12.62 23.82
N ALA A 15 -2.10 12.54 23.59
CA ALA A 15 -2.81 11.27 23.55
C ALA A 15 -2.10 10.29 22.58
N ASP A 16 -1.98 9.03 22.97
CA ASP A 16 -1.27 7.96 22.25
C ASP A 16 -1.46 8.07 20.72
N ALA A 17 -0.36 8.27 19.98
CA ALA A 17 -0.38 8.36 18.52
C ALA A 17 -0.99 7.12 17.84
N LEU A 18 -1.08 6.01 18.58
CA LEU A 18 -1.70 4.76 18.17
C LEU A 18 -2.97 4.46 18.99
N ALA A 19 -3.65 5.45 19.57
CA ALA A 19 -4.95 5.24 20.22
C ALA A 19 -5.93 4.57 19.23
N PRO A 20 -6.74 3.58 19.66
CA PRO A 20 -7.65 2.84 18.77
C PRO A 20 -8.52 3.74 17.90
N GLU A 21 -9.05 4.84 18.43
CA GLU A 21 -9.88 5.81 17.71
C GLU A 21 -9.11 6.52 16.58
N ARG A 22 -7.84 6.85 16.82
CA ARG A 22 -6.99 7.51 15.83
C ARG A 22 -6.61 6.56 14.70
N VAL A 23 -6.29 5.31 15.05
CA VAL A 23 -5.95 4.26 14.07
C VAL A 23 -7.17 3.87 13.23
N ASP A 24 -8.34 3.78 13.85
CA ASP A 24 -9.62 3.58 13.18
C ASP A 24 -9.94 4.74 12.22
N ALA A 25 -9.81 6.00 12.66
CA ALA A 25 -10.00 7.16 11.79
C ALA A 25 -9.01 7.20 10.62
N LEU A 26 -7.77 6.76 10.82
CA LEU A 26 -6.78 6.63 9.76
C LEU A 26 -7.17 5.56 8.74
N THR A 27 -7.62 4.40 9.23
CA THR A 27 -8.14 3.31 8.39
C THR A 27 -9.31 3.81 7.54
N TYR A 28 -10.28 4.49 8.14
CA TYR A 28 -11.42 5.08 7.44
C TYR A 28 -10.98 6.05 6.33
N ARG A 29 -10.02 6.94 6.60
CA ARG A 29 -9.51 7.90 5.59
C ARG A 29 -8.84 7.19 4.41
N LEU A 30 -8.04 6.16 4.67
CA LEU A 30 -7.40 5.36 3.63
C LEU A 30 -8.44 4.57 2.81
N VAL A 31 -9.44 3.97 3.47
CA VAL A 31 -10.53 3.27 2.78
C VAL A 31 -11.36 4.23 1.93
N ALA A 32 -11.76 5.39 2.46
CA ALA A 32 -12.54 6.37 1.73
C ALA A 32 -11.79 6.90 0.50
N MET A 33 -10.51 7.26 0.66
CA MET A 33 -9.64 7.66 -0.46
C MET A 33 -9.51 6.53 -1.49
N GLY A 34 -9.20 5.32 -1.03
CA GLY A 34 -9.06 4.14 -1.88
C GLY A 34 -10.34 3.81 -2.64
N PHE A 35 -11.51 3.91 -2.01
CA PHE A 35 -12.82 3.63 -2.59
C PHE A 35 -13.23 4.67 -3.65
N ILE A 36 -13.01 5.96 -3.39
CA ILE A 36 -13.25 7.02 -4.39
C ILE A 36 -12.39 6.76 -5.62
N LEU A 37 -11.11 6.49 -5.42
CA LEU A 37 -10.21 6.17 -6.53
C LEU A 37 -10.60 4.86 -7.21
N LEU A 38 -11.02 3.82 -6.47
CA LEU A 38 -11.47 2.54 -7.03
C LEU A 38 -12.72 2.70 -7.91
N THR A 39 -13.62 3.61 -7.52
CA THR A 39 -14.78 3.97 -8.33
C THR A 39 -14.32 4.58 -9.67
N LEU A 40 -13.32 5.48 -9.63
CA LEU A 40 -12.69 6.01 -10.83
C LEU A 40 -11.94 4.93 -11.63
N VAL A 41 -11.34 3.93 -11.00
CA VAL A 41 -10.71 2.78 -11.67
C VAL A 41 -11.74 2.03 -12.50
N ILE A 42 -12.91 1.71 -11.94
CA ILE A 42 -13.97 1.00 -12.68
C ILE A 42 -14.44 1.84 -13.88
N ILE A 43 -14.66 3.16 -13.69
CA ILE A 43 -15.10 4.06 -14.75
C ILE A 43 -14.05 4.19 -15.86
N THR A 44 -12.81 4.50 -15.49
CA THR A 44 -11.71 4.66 -16.45
C THR A 44 -11.31 3.35 -17.12
N GLY A 45 -11.50 2.22 -16.44
CA GLY A 45 -11.29 0.88 -16.97
C GLY A 45 -12.33 0.55 -18.04
N ALA A 46 -13.61 0.83 -17.79
CA ALA A 46 -14.66 0.66 -18.78
C ALA A 46 -14.45 1.55 -20.01
N LEU A 47 -13.97 2.79 -19.82
CA LEU A 47 -13.59 3.69 -20.91
C LEU A 47 -12.43 3.10 -21.72
N TRP A 48 -11.35 2.67 -21.07
CA TRP A 48 -10.22 2.05 -21.75
C TRP A 48 -10.61 0.77 -22.51
N ALA A 49 -11.42 -0.09 -21.91
CA ALA A 49 -11.94 -1.31 -22.54
C ALA A 49 -12.76 -0.98 -23.80
N GLN A 50 -13.58 0.08 -23.76
CA GLN A 50 -14.35 0.52 -24.93
C GLN A 50 -13.45 0.98 -26.08
N TYR A 51 -12.36 1.70 -25.78
CA TYR A 51 -11.41 2.16 -26.79
C TYR A 51 -10.49 1.06 -27.33
N THR A 52 -10.34 -0.05 -26.62
CA THR A 52 -9.35 -1.09 -26.94
C THR A 52 -9.98 -2.37 -27.48
N TRP A 53 -11.10 -2.78 -26.89
CA TRP A 53 -11.79 -4.04 -27.19
C TRP A 53 -13.23 -3.82 -27.68
N HIS A 54 -13.66 -2.56 -27.84
CA HIS A 54 -15.02 -2.19 -28.25
C HIS A 54 -16.11 -2.77 -27.35
N LYS A 55 -15.80 -2.92 -26.06
CA LYS A 55 -16.72 -3.38 -25.00
C LYS A 55 -16.51 -2.57 -23.73
N TRP A 56 -17.59 -2.21 -23.05
CA TRP A 56 -17.53 -1.52 -21.75
C TRP A 56 -17.17 -2.43 -20.58
N TRP A 57 -17.49 -3.72 -20.70
CA TRP A 57 -17.30 -4.74 -19.68
C TRP A 57 -17.26 -6.10 -20.35
N SER A 58 -16.41 -6.98 -19.85
CA SER A 58 -16.13 -8.31 -20.38
C SER A 58 -16.29 -9.44 -19.37
N TRP A 59 -16.59 -9.12 -18.10
CA TRP A 59 -16.68 -10.09 -17.00
C TRP A 59 -15.39 -10.91 -16.82
N ASP A 60 -14.25 -10.32 -17.20
CA ASP A 60 -12.98 -10.99 -16.98
C ASP A 60 -12.69 -11.12 -15.46
N PRO A 61 -11.80 -12.05 -15.06
CA PRO A 61 -11.44 -12.21 -13.66
C PRO A 61 -10.99 -10.92 -12.97
N LYS A 62 -10.29 -10.01 -13.67
CA LYS A 62 -9.83 -8.73 -13.11
C LYS A 62 -10.96 -7.72 -12.93
N GLU A 63 -11.79 -7.49 -13.94
CA GLU A 63 -13.00 -6.67 -13.83
C GLU A 63 -13.92 -7.18 -12.71
N THR A 64 -14.20 -8.48 -12.69
CA THR A 64 -15.09 -9.09 -11.69
C THR A 64 -14.52 -8.97 -10.28
N SER A 65 -13.23 -9.23 -10.08
CA SER A 65 -12.59 -9.09 -8.77
C SER A 65 -12.48 -7.64 -8.30
N ALA A 66 -12.31 -6.68 -9.21
CA ALA A 66 -12.37 -5.26 -8.89
C ALA A 66 -13.77 -4.84 -8.42
N LEU A 67 -14.83 -5.35 -9.06
CA LEU A 67 -16.22 -5.13 -8.63
C LEU A 67 -16.48 -5.74 -7.23
N VAL A 68 -15.98 -6.96 -6.98
CA VAL A 68 -16.09 -7.59 -5.65
C VAL A 68 -15.37 -6.74 -4.59
N ALA A 69 -14.15 -6.29 -4.86
CA ALA A 69 -13.41 -5.41 -3.95
C ALA A 69 -14.19 -4.10 -3.68
N TRP A 70 -14.77 -3.51 -4.72
CA TRP A 70 -15.61 -2.31 -4.60
C TRP A 70 -16.82 -2.55 -3.70
N LEU A 71 -17.53 -3.68 -3.86
CA LEU A 71 -18.67 -4.04 -3.00
C LEU A 71 -18.26 -4.26 -1.54
N VAL A 72 -17.12 -4.92 -1.28
CA VAL A 72 -16.62 -5.10 0.09
C VAL A 72 -16.35 -3.75 0.77
N TYR A 73 -15.70 -2.81 0.06
CA TYR A 73 -15.44 -1.48 0.62
C TYR A 73 -16.68 -0.58 0.66
N LEU A 74 -17.67 -0.80 -0.19
CA LEU A 74 -18.98 -0.18 -0.06
C LEU A 74 -19.66 -0.63 1.24
N VAL A 75 -19.65 -1.94 1.54
CA VAL A 75 -20.18 -2.49 2.79
C VAL A 75 -19.43 -1.91 4.00
N TYR A 76 -18.10 -1.78 3.93
CA TYR A 76 -17.32 -1.11 4.97
C TYR A 76 -17.83 0.32 5.22
N LEU A 77 -17.95 1.13 4.16
CA LEU A 77 -18.36 2.54 4.30
C LEU A 77 -19.81 2.66 4.75
N HIS A 78 -20.69 1.79 4.27
CA HIS A 78 -22.09 1.76 4.70
C HIS A 78 -22.20 1.36 6.18
N GLY A 79 -21.49 0.32 6.61
CA GLY A 79 -21.41 -0.08 8.01
C GLY A 79 -20.86 1.04 8.90
N ARG A 80 -19.90 1.83 8.41
CA ARG A 80 -19.39 3.01 9.13
C ARG A 80 -20.46 4.06 9.37
N LEU A 81 -21.31 4.33 8.37
CA LEU A 81 -22.42 5.29 8.49
C LEU A 81 -23.53 4.78 9.41
N LEU A 82 -23.76 3.46 9.44
CA LEU A 82 -24.73 2.80 10.31
C LEU A 82 -24.23 2.57 11.75
N GLY A 83 -23.01 2.97 12.08
CA GLY A 83 -22.46 2.82 13.43
C GLY A 83 -22.08 1.38 13.78
N TRP A 84 -21.76 0.52 12.80
CA TRP A 84 -21.26 -0.84 13.07
C TRP A 84 -19.98 -0.81 13.91
N SER A 85 -19.76 -1.87 14.69
CA SER A 85 -18.60 -1.96 15.57
C SER A 85 -17.30 -1.79 14.81
N LYS A 86 -16.37 -1.03 15.39
CA LYS A 86 -15.08 -0.71 14.76
C LYS A 86 -14.25 -1.97 14.55
N ARG A 87 -14.39 -2.96 15.45
CA ARG A 87 -13.80 -4.30 15.29
C ARG A 87 -14.32 -5.05 14.07
N LEU A 88 -15.62 -4.99 13.78
CA LEU A 88 -16.19 -5.58 12.56
C LEU A 88 -15.66 -4.86 11.32
N LEU A 89 -15.69 -3.53 11.32
CA LEU A 89 -15.17 -2.72 10.21
C LEU A 89 -13.69 -3.01 9.94
N ALA A 90 -12.87 -3.17 10.99
CA ALA A 90 -11.48 -3.54 10.86
C ALA A 90 -11.30 -4.88 10.11
N TRP A 91 -12.10 -5.90 10.43
CA TRP A 91 -12.09 -7.16 9.70
C TRP A 91 -12.58 -7.03 8.25
N ILE A 92 -13.61 -6.22 8.00
CA ILE A 92 -14.07 -5.95 6.63
C ILE A 92 -12.95 -5.28 5.81
N ALA A 93 -12.18 -4.37 6.39
CA ALA A 93 -11.03 -3.77 5.72
C ALA A 93 -9.94 -4.80 5.36
N VAL A 94 -9.67 -5.77 6.25
CA VAL A 94 -8.75 -6.90 5.99
C VAL A 94 -9.26 -7.76 4.82
N ILE A 95 -10.55 -8.12 4.83
CA ILE A 95 -11.18 -8.89 3.75
C ILE A 95 -11.10 -8.10 2.42
N GLY A 96 -11.33 -6.79 2.46
CA GLY A 96 -11.20 -5.91 1.30
C GLY A 96 -9.79 -5.94 0.72
N ALA A 97 -8.75 -5.92 1.54
CA ALA A 97 -7.37 -6.00 1.04
C ALA A 97 -7.02 -7.38 0.48
N VAL A 98 -7.58 -8.46 1.04
CA VAL A 98 -7.46 -9.79 0.44
C VAL A 98 -8.13 -9.80 -0.95
N SER A 99 -9.29 -9.17 -1.09
CA SER A 99 -9.95 -9.01 -2.39
C SER A 99 -9.12 -8.18 -3.38
N VAL A 100 -8.49 -7.09 -2.93
CA VAL A 100 -7.58 -6.28 -3.78
C VAL A 100 -6.33 -7.07 -4.16
N ALA A 101 -5.73 -7.81 -3.22
CA ALA A 101 -4.59 -8.68 -3.49
C ALA A 101 -4.94 -9.78 -4.50
N PHE A 102 -6.15 -10.34 -4.42
CA PHE A 102 -6.66 -11.27 -5.41
C PHE A 102 -6.85 -10.61 -6.78
N CYS A 103 -7.45 -9.41 -6.83
CA CYS A 103 -7.61 -8.65 -8.08
C CYS A 103 -6.27 -8.33 -8.75
N TYR A 104 -5.24 -8.06 -7.95
CA TYR A 104 -3.91 -7.74 -8.43
C TYR A 104 -3.12 -8.98 -8.88
N ALA A 105 -2.98 -9.97 -8.00
CA ALA A 105 -2.11 -11.14 -8.19
C ALA A 105 -2.89 -12.42 -8.54
N GLY A 106 -4.00 -12.68 -7.83
CA GLY A 106 -4.81 -13.90 -7.94
C GLY A 106 -5.42 -14.13 -9.32
N VAL A 107 -5.80 -13.06 -10.02
CA VAL A 107 -6.36 -13.16 -11.38
C VAL A 107 -5.37 -13.73 -12.40
N ASN A 108 -4.06 -13.65 -12.16
CA ASN A 108 -3.06 -14.22 -13.07
C ASN A 108 -3.12 -15.76 -13.11
N PHE A 109 -3.78 -16.41 -12.14
CA PHE A 109 -4.04 -17.85 -12.15
C PHE A 109 -5.29 -18.23 -12.97
N LEU A 110 -6.16 -17.27 -13.27
CA LEU A 110 -7.44 -17.48 -13.94
C LEU A 110 -7.40 -17.07 -15.43
N GLY A 111 -6.29 -16.48 -15.90
CA GLY A 111 -6.16 -15.96 -17.25
C GLY A 111 -7.01 -14.70 -17.49
N GLY A 112 -7.32 -14.44 -18.76
CA GLY A 112 -8.13 -13.28 -19.18
C GLY A 112 -7.32 -12.16 -19.82
N LEU A 113 -8.03 -11.13 -20.30
CA LEU A 113 -7.47 -10.02 -21.07
C LEU A 113 -6.46 -9.16 -20.29
N HIS A 114 -6.48 -9.27 -18.96
CA HIS A 114 -5.64 -8.50 -18.05
C HIS A 114 -4.56 -9.32 -17.33
N ALA A 115 -4.42 -10.61 -17.65
CA ALA A 115 -3.42 -11.46 -17.04
C ALA A 115 -2.05 -11.25 -17.69
N TYR A 116 -1.02 -11.07 -16.85
CA TYR A 116 0.37 -10.96 -17.32
C TYR A 116 1.05 -12.33 -17.51
N GLY A 117 0.31 -13.42 -17.28
CA GLY A 117 0.78 -14.80 -17.36
C GLY A 117 1.33 -15.37 -16.05
N ALA A 118 1.56 -16.68 -16.06
CA ALA A 118 2.17 -17.42 -14.96
C ALA A 118 3.70 -17.57 -15.16
N PRO A 119 4.49 -17.71 -14.08
CA PRO A 119 5.92 -17.94 -14.18
C PRO A 119 6.20 -19.26 -14.90
N THR A 120 7.14 -19.22 -15.82
CA THR A 120 7.61 -20.40 -16.58
C THR A 120 8.82 -21.08 -15.94
N SER A 121 9.49 -20.39 -15.00
CA SER A 121 10.69 -20.85 -14.29
C SER A 121 10.41 -21.02 -12.79
N SER A 122 11.25 -21.80 -12.11
CA SER A 122 11.18 -21.94 -10.65
C SER A 122 11.53 -20.62 -9.95
N ILE A 123 10.96 -20.38 -8.75
CA ILE A 123 11.26 -19.17 -7.96
C ILE A 123 12.77 -19.01 -7.71
N ALA A 124 13.48 -20.12 -7.45
CA ALA A 124 14.93 -20.09 -7.21
C ALA A 124 15.72 -19.67 -8.47
N GLU A 125 15.27 -20.07 -9.65
CA GLU A 125 15.87 -19.66 -10.92
C GLU A 125 15.58 -18.19 -11.22
N THR A 126 14.31 -17.76 -11.07
CA THR A 126 13.94 -16.36 -11.25
C THR A 126 14.70 -15.46 -10.27
N ALA A 127 14.87 -15.88 -9.02
CA ALA A 127 15.66 -15.14 -8.03
C ALA A 127 17.12 -14.97 -8.44
N ARG A 128 17.77 -16.03 -8.95
CA ARG A 128 19.15 -15.97 -9.44
C ARG A 128 19.30 -15.02 -10.63
N ASN A 129 18.28 -14.96 -11.47
CA ASN A 129 18.29 -14.19 -12.72
C ASN A 129 17.53 -12.85 -12.63
N ALA A 130 17.06 -12.46 -11.44
CA ALA A 130 16.09 -11.37 -11.24
C ALA A 130 16.53 -10.01 -11.82
N PHE A 131 17.84 -9.78 -11.90
CA PHE A 131 18.44 -8.54 -12.40
C PHE A 131 19.19 -8.71 -13.73
N GLN A 132 19.20 -9.90 -14.32
CA GLN A 132 19.97 -10.17 -15.53
C GLN A 132 19.36 -9.52 -16.78
N GLY A 133 18.04 -9.38 -16.83
CA GLY A 133 17.33 -8.73 -17.94
C GLY A 133 17.36 -7.19 -17.90
N MET A 134 17.93 -6.61 -16.83
CA MET A 134 17.99 -5.17 -16.62
C MET A 134 19.28 -4.57 -17.20
N GLN A 135 19.23 -3.30 -17.61
CA GLN A 135 20.45 -2.53 -17.79
C GLN A 135 21.23 -2.43 -16.47
N SER A 136 22.55 -2.32 -16.53
CA SER A 136 23.42 -2.33 -15.34
C SER A 136 23.08 -1.22 -14.34
N THR A 137 22.69 -0.03 -14.83
CA THR A 137 22.23 1.11 -14.02
C THR A 137 20.90 0.82 -13.35
N GLU A 138 19.92 0.26 -14.06
CA GLU A 138 18.62 -0.13 -13.52
C GLU A 138 18.74 -1.22 -12.47
N ALA A 139 19.55 -2.25 -12.74
CA ALA A 139 19.83 -3.32 -11.80
C ALA A 139 20.46 -2.79 -10.51
N LEU A 140 21.35 -1.80 -10.59
CA LEU A 140 21.97 -1.16 -9.44
C LEU A 140 20.95 -0.36 -8.62
N LEU A 141 20.11 0.45 -9.28
CA LEU A 141 19.04 1.19 -8.63
C LEU A 141 18.03 0.25 -7.94
N ALA A 142 17.68 -0.84 -8.63
CA ALA A 142 16.78 -1.88 -8.14
C ALA A 142 17.29 -2.54 -6.86
N LYS A 143 18.54 -3.01 -6.88
CA LYS A 143 19.19 -3.55 -5.68
C LYS A 143 19.29 -2.50 -4.57
N GLY A 144 19.61 -1.26 -4.92
CA GLY A 144 19.74 -0.14 -3.99
C GLY A 144 18.46 0.13 -3.21
N PHE A 145 17.32 0.30 -3.90
CA PHE A 145 16.06 0.54 -3.19
C PHE A 145 15.59 -0.69 -2.40
N LEU A 146 15.83 -1.92 -2.88
CA LEU A 146 15.49 -3.15 -2.15
C LEU A 146 16.24 -3.25 -0.83
N VAL A 147 17.55 -2.99 -0.84
CA VAL A 147 18.37 -2.96 0.39
C VAL A 147 17.86 -1.87 1.33
N CYS A 148 17.54 -0.69 0.81
CA CYS A 148 16.99 0.40 1.61
C CYS A 148 15.66 0.02 2.28
N TYR A 149 14.72 -0.56 1.53
CA TYR A 149 13.41 -0.93 2.07
C TYR A 149 13.49 -2.12 3.03
N LEU A 150 14.35 -3.11 2.76
CA LEU A 150 14.58 -4.22 3.67
C LEU A 150 15.25 -3.73 4.97
N GLY A 151 16.29 -2.90 4.86
CA GLY A 151 16.94 -2.28 6.01
C GLY A 151 15.98 -1.42 6.82
N ALA A 152 15.15 -0.62 6.16
CA ALA A 152 14.09 0.16 6.79
C ALA A 152 13.09 -0.74 7.54
N PHE A 153 12.63 -1.83 6.93
CA PHE A 153 11.72 -2.78 7.57
C PHE A 153 12.33 -3.36 8.85
N LEU A 154 13.58 -3.83 8.80
CA LEU A 154 14.27 -4.38 9.96
C LEU A 154 14.44 -3.33 11.07
N LEU A 155 14.76 -2.08 10.71
CA LEU A 155 14.84 -0.97 11.66
C LEU A 155 13.48 -0.65 12.27
N TYR A 156 12.41 -0.59 11.47
CA TYR A 156 11.06 -0.38 11.98
C TYR A 156 10.60 -1.51 12.90
N LEU A 157 10.89 -2.76 12.55
CA LEU A 157 10.58 -3.92 13.37
C LEU A 157 11.34 -3.88 14.68
N ALA A 158 12.67 -3.66 14.64
CA ALA A 158 13.51 -3.56 15.82
C ALA A 158 13.06 -2.41 16.73
N THR A 159 12.76 -1.23 16.17
CA THR A 159 12.32 -0.07 16.96
C THR A 159 10.89 -0.19 17.47
N ALA A 160 9.99 -0.87 16.75
CA ALA A 160 8.64 -1.16 17.23
C ALA A 160 8.66 -2.16 18.39
N VAL A 161 9.51 -3.18 18.34
CA VAL A 161 9.64 -4.22 19.38
C VAL A 161 10.45 -3.72 20.59
N LEU A 162 11.61 -3.10 20.35
CA LEU A 162 12.59 -2.73 21.39
C LEU A 162 12.44 -1.29 21.90
N GLY A 163 11.84 -0.42 21.10
CA GLY A 163 11.80 1.03 21.32
C GLY A 163 10.43 1.58 21.74
N SER A 164 9.40 0.72 21.81
CA SER A 164 8.06 1.14 22.22
C SER A 164 8.01 1.48 23.73
N GLY A 165 8.23 2.76 24.07
CA GLY A 165 7.87 3.31 25.38
C GLY A 165 9.01 3.61 26.36
N ARG A 166 10.24 3.85 25.89
CA ARG A 166 11.30 4.38 26.76
C ARG A 166 11.10 5.88 27.02
N GLY A 167 10.85 6.23 28.28
CA GLY A 167 10.72 7.60 28.78
C GLY A 167 9.89 7.62 30.06
N ASP A 168 10.34 8.38 31.07
CA ASP A 168 9.67 8.43 32.38
C ASP A 168 8.33 9.20 32.31
N THR A 169 8.14 10.01 31.25
CA THR A 169 6.90 10.73 30.96
C THR A 169 6.30 10.30 29.61
N PRO A 170 4.97 10.44 29.42
CA PRO A 170 4.31 10.19 28.14
C PRO A 170 4.93 11.00 26.98
N GLU A 171 5.29 12.27 27.25
CA GLU A 171 5.91 13.18 26.28
C GLU A 171 7.29 12.68 25.82
N ALA A 172 8.13 12.25 26.78
CA ALA A 172 9.45 11.70 26.50
C ALA A 172 9.36 10.38 25.72
N ALA A 173 8.39 9.53 26.06
CA ALA A 173 8.12 8.29 25.34
C ALA A 173 7.65 8.56 23.89
N GLN A 174 6.82 9.59 23.66
CA GLN A 174 6.38 10.00 22.34
C GLN A 174 7.53 10.60 21.51
N ALA A 175 8.35 11.47 22.10
CA ALA A 175 9.52 12.06 21.44
C ALA A 175 10.54 10.98 21.04
N SER A 176 10.76 9.99 21.91
CA SER A 176 11.60 8.82 21.62
C SER A 176 11.06 8.02 20.43
N ARG A 177 9.76 7.69 20.42
CA ARG A 177 9.08 7.00 19.30
C ARG A 177 9.20 7.78 17.99
N ALA A 178 9.03 9.10 18.03
CA ALA A 178 9.16 9.95 16.86
C ALA A 178 10.58 9.96 16.29
N ARG A 179 11.62 10.04 17.16
CA ARG A 179 13.02 9.92 16.73
C ARG A 179 13.30 8.56 16.09
N LEU A 180 12.84 7.46 16.71
CA LEU A 180 13.00 6.12 16.17
C LEU A 180 12.28 5.93 14.82
N ALA A 181 11.11 6.53 14.65
CA ALA A 181 10.38 6.51 13.38
C ALA A 181 11.18 7.17 12.25
N TRP A 182 11.91 8.26 12.55
CA TRP A 182 12.77 8.92 11.58
C TRP A 182 14.02 8.11 11.21
N ILE A 183 14.57 7.33 12.14
CA ILE A 183 15.69 6.41 11.84
C ILE A 183 15.26 5.40 10.77
N GLY A 184 14.04 4.86 10.86
CA GLY A 184 13.47 4.00 9.82
C GLY A 184 13.10 4.76 8.54
N ALA A 185 12.68 6.02 8.64
CA ALA A 185 12.23 6.80 7.48
C ALA A 185 13.38 7.23 6.56
N VAL A 186 14.58 7.50 7.09
CA VAL A 186 15.76 7.89 6.29
C VAL A 186 16.07 6.88 5.17
N PRO A 187 16.25 5.57 5.45
CA PRO A 187 16.48 4.60 4.38
C PRO A 187 15.26 4.46 3.46
N VAL A 188 14.02 4.65 3.94
CA VAL A 188 12.84 4.67 3.04
C VAL A 188 12.91 5.84 2.06
N CYS A 189 13.26 7.04 2.52
CA CYS A 189 13.41 8.22 1.66
C CYS A 189 14.51 8.00 0.62
N LEU A 190 15.66 7.46 1.04
CA LEU A 190 16.75 7.11 0.11
C LEU A 190 16.27 6.06 -0.91
N GLY A 191 15.65 4.98 -0.45
CA GLY A 191 15.08 3.95 -1.31
C GLY A 191 14.04 4.51 -2.27
N PHE A 192 13.19 5.44 -1.82
CA PHE A 192 12.18 6.10 -2.65
C PHE A 192 12.80 6.98 -3.75
N VAL A 193 13.89 7.70 -3.46
CA VAL A 193 14.64 8.43 -4.48
C VAL A 193 15.23 7.47 -5.51
N LEU A 194 15.91 6.41 -5.07
CA LEU A 194 16.49 5.39 -5.96
C LEU A 194 15.42 4.71 -6.82
N HIS A 195 14.28 4.37 -6.23
CA HIS A 195 13.14 3.76 -6.91
C HIS A 195 12.52 4.72 -7.93
N THR A 196 12.37 6.00 -7.59
CA THR A 196 11.87 7.04 -8.50
C THR A 196 12.80 7.23 -9.68
N VAL A 197 14.11 7.33 -9.45
CA VAL A 197 15.11 7.41 -10.52
C VAL A 197 15.05 6.16 -11.39
N GLY A 198 14.93 4.97 -10.80
CA GLY A 198 14.77 3.71 -11.54
C GLY A 198 13.56 3.72 -12.47
N LEU A 199 12.38 4.14 -11.97
CA LEU A 199 11.17 4.25 -12.79
C LEU A 199 11.29 5.31 -13.90
N ILE A 200 11.95 6.43 -13.64
CA ILE A 200 12.20 7.47 -14.65
C ILE A 200 13.14 6.96 -15.74
N THR A 201 14.26 6.34 -15.33
CA THR A 201 15.24 5.73 -16.25
C THR A 201 14.55 4.71 -17.16
N ARG A 202 13.66 3.89 -16.58
CA ARG A 202 12.85 2.93 -17.31
C ARG A 202 11.89 3.59 -18.28
N ALA A 203 11.17 4.61 -17.84
CA ALA A 203 10.20 5.33 -18.67
C ALA A 203 10.86 6.01 -19.89
N VAL A 204 12.05 6.57 -19.68
CA VAL A 204 12.85 7.20 -20.74
C VAL A 204 13.29 6.16 -21.78
N GLN A 205 13.74 4.98 -21.34
CA GLN A 205 14.15 3.90 -22.25
C GLN A 205 12.97 3.31 -23.03
N ALA A 206 11.82 3.14 -22.37
CA ALA A 206 10.62 2.57 -22.98
C ALA A 206 9.86 3.57 -23.87
N GLY A 207 10.05 4.88 -23.67
CA GLY A 207 9.29 5.92 -24.34
C GLY A 207 7.82 5.98 -23.90
N HIS A 208 7.49 5.39 -22.75
CA HIS A 208 6.17 5.38 -22.14
C HIS A 208 6.29 5.14 -20.63
N LEU A 209 5.21 5.31 -19.88
CA LEU A 209 5.21 5.02 -18.44
C LEU A 209 5.42 3.51 -18.20
N PRO A 210 6.10 3.12 -17.10
CA PRO A 210 6.46 1.74 -16.82
C PRO A 210 5.25 0.97 -16.30
N PHE A 211 4.33 0.63 -17.20
CA PHE A 211 3.12 -0.15 -16.93
C PHE A 211 2.97 -1.34 -17.90
N SER A 212 3.96 -1.59 -18.77
CA SER A 212 3.79 -2.52 -19.89
C SER A 212 4.01 -3.98 -19.51
N SER A 213 4.72 -4.24 -18.41
CA SER A 213 4.96 -5.58 -17.88
C SER A 213 4.47 -5.74 -16.45
N GLY A 214 4.26 -6.98 -16.01
CA GLY A 214 3.86 -7.28 -14.64
C GLY A 214 4.91 -6.83 -13.61
N TYR A 215 6.21 -6.87 -13.97
CA TYR A 215 7.29 -6.32 -13.14
C TYR A 215 7.15 -4.80 -12.98
N GLU A 216 6.99 -4.08 -14.09
CA GLU A 216 6.87 -2.61 -14.08
C GLU A 216 5.62 -2.14 -13.33
N TYR A 217 4.52 -2.87 -13.49
CA TYR A 217 3.29 -2.64 -12.73
C TYR A 217 3.51 -2.85 -11.22
N ALA A 218 4.21 -3.91 -10.82
CA ALA A 218 4.55 -4.17 -9.41
C ALA A 218 5.49 -3.13 -8.81
N ALA A 219 6.51 -2.70 -9.56
CA ALA A 219 7.42 -1.65 -9.13
C ALA A 219 6.69 -0.31 -8.95
N SER A 220 5.86 0.08 -9.92
CA SER A 220 5.04 1.29 -9.84
C SER A 220 4.02 1.22 -8.70
N PHE A 221 3.45 0.05 -8.46
CA PHE A 221 2.53 -0.17 -7.35
C PHE A 221 3.24 -0.02 -5.99
N ALA A 222 4.39 -0.67 -5.83
CA ALA A 222 5.23 -0.51 -4.65
C ALA A 222 5.65 0.95 -4.42
N TRP A 223 5.98 1.69 -5.48
CA TRP A 223 6.32 3.10 -5.41
C TRP A 223 5.18 3.94 -4.83
N ALA A 224 3.93 3.72 -5.27
CA ALA A 224 2.78 4.43 -4.72
C ALA A 224 2.49 4.05 -3.26
N MET A 225 2.69 2.77 -2.90
CA MET A 225 2.60 2.36 -1.50
C MET A 225 3.64 3.07 -0.63
N VAL A 226 4.89 3.19 -1.10
CA VAL A 226 5.94 3.93 -0.37
C VAL A 226 5.58 5.41 -0.24
N LEU A 227 5.04 6.03 -1.30
CA LEU A 227 4.61 7.43 -1.25
C LEU A 227 3.51 7.65 -0.20
N ILE A 228 2.45 6.84 -0.21
CA ILE A 228 1.38 6.92 0.78
C ILE A 228 1.92 6.62 2.18
N PHE A 229 2.77 5.61 2.32
CA PHE A 229 3.44 5.30 3.59
C PHE A 229 4.24 6.49 4.13
N LEU A 230 5.01 7.19 3.30
CA LEU A 230 5.76 8.38 3.72
C LEU A 230 4.80 9.49 4.19
N ILE A 231 3.68 9.70 3.50
CA ILE A 231 2.63 10.66 3.94
C ILE A 231 2.06 10.25 5.31
N LEU A 232 1.78 8.96 5.52
CA LEU A 232 1.32 8.42 6.81
C LEU A 232 2.38 8.61 7.91
N GLN A 233 3.65 8.36 7.58
CA GLN A 233 4.77 8.49 8.49
C GLN A 233 4.95 9.94 8.98
N LEU A 234 4.76 10.91 8.08
CA LEU A 234 4.79 12.35 8.41
C LEU A 234 3.65 12.78 9.33
N ARG A 235 2.48 12.12 9.22
CA ARG A 235 1.27 12.42 10.00
C ARG A 235 1.31 11.80 11.40
N VAL A 236 1.67 10.52 11.51
CA VAL A 236 1.52 9.75 12.75
C VAL A 236 2.83 9.58 13.53
N ARG A 237 4.00 9.65 12.85
CA ARG A 237 5.33 9.69 13.48
C ARG A 237 5.62 8.55 14.47
N THR A 238 5.10 7.34 14.20
CA THR A 238 5.44 6.14 15.00
C THR A 238 6.11 5.06 14.15
N PRO A 239 7.04 4.27 14.72
CA PRO A 239 7.70 3.19 13.98
C PRO A 239 6.77 1.99 13.72
N VAL A 240 5.69 1.85 14.48
CA VAL A 240 4.72 0.73 14.35
C VAL A 240 4.02 0.75 12.99
N ILE A 241 3.73 1.93 12.43
CA ILE A 241 3.15 2.03 11.08
C ILE A 241 4.14 1.54 10.02
N GLY A 242 5.43 1.86 10.18
CA GLY A 242 6.50 1.32 9.34
C GLY A 242 6.57 -0.20 9.42
N ALA A 243 6.56 -0.75 10.63
CA ALA A 243 6.62 -2.19 10.85
C ALA A 243 5.40 -2.92 10.25
N ALA A 244 4.21 -2.31 10.31
CA ALA A 244 2.99 -2.89 9.74
C ALA A 244 2.88 -2.72 8.21
N SER A 245 3.41 -1.63 7.64
CA SER A 245 3.23 -1.30 6.21
C SER A 245 4.32 -1.90 5.32
N MET A 246 5.57 -1.90 5.78
CA MET A 246 6.72 -2.36 5.00
C MET A 246 6.64 -3.81 4.50
N PRO A 247 6.10 -4.78 5.26
CA PRO A 247 5.90 -6.14 4.75
C PRO A 247 5.10 -6.18 3.46
N PHE A 248 4.02 -5.40 3.34
CA PHE A 248 3.21 -5.37 2.12
C PHE A 248 3.98 -4.79 0.94
N ILE A 249 4.80 -3.76 1.17
CA ILE A 249 5.66 -3.14 0.15
C ILE A 249 6.73 -4.15 -0.32
N LEU A 250 7.37 -4.86 0.60
CA LEU A 250 8.37 -5.86 0.26
C LEU A 250 7.75 -7.07 -0.45
N LEU A 251 6.54 -7.49 -0.05
CA LEU A 251 5.81 -8.57 -0.70
C LEU A 251 5.45 -8.24 -2.14
N ILE A 252 4.99 -7.01 -2.41
CA ILE A 252 4.65 -6.62 -3.78
C ILE A 252 5.89 -6.51 -4.68
N LEU A 253 7.01 -6.03 -4.13
CA LEU A 253 8.30 -6.02 -4.84
C LEU A 253 8.78 -7.45 -5.10
N ALA A 254 8.76 -8.31 -4.08
CA ALA A 254 9.11 -9.71 -4.22
C ALA A 254 8.23 -10.40 -5.28
N TYR A 255 6.93 -10.12 -5.29
CA TYR A 255 6.03 -10.59 -6.34
C TYR A 255 6.47 -10.10 -7.73
N GLY A 256 6.75 -8.81 -7.89
CA GLY A 256 7.26 -8.25 -9.15
C GLY A 256 8.53 -8.93 -9.66
N PHE A 257 9.55 -9.06 -8.80
CA PHE A 257 10.84 -9.65 -9.17
C PHE A 257 10.80 -11.17 -9.35
N LEU A 258 10.04 -11.89 -8.53
CA LEU A 258 10.08 -13.37 -8.48
C LEU A 258 9.01 -14.02 -9.35
N TRP A 259 7.85 -13.39 -9.53
CA TRP A 259 6.76 -13.93 -10.33
C TRP A 259 6.92 -13.56 -11.81
N PHE A 260 7.12 -12.29 -12.10
CA PHE A 260 7.25 -11.83 -13.48
C PHE A 260 8.68 -11.91 -13.97
N GLY A 261 9.64 -11.51 -13.12
CA GLY A 261 11.01 -11.26 -13.53
C GLY A 261 11.09 -10.11 -14.52
N ASP A 262 12.25 -9.45 -14.59
CA ASP A 262 12.45 -8.48 -15.66
C ASP A 262 12.92 -9.18 -16.94
N LYS A 263 12.13 -9.03 -18.00
CA LYS A 263 12.44 -9.53 -19.35
C LYS A 263 13.00 -8.43 -20.27
N GLY A 264 13.31 -7.26 -19.71
CA GLY A 264 13.76 -6.07 -20.43
C GLY A 264 12.59 -5.24 -20.96
N VAL A 265 12.92 -4.13 -21.61
CA VAL A 265 11.96 -3.20 -22.19
C VAL A 265 11.21 -3.89 -23.33
N SER A 266 9.93 -4.20 -23.09
CA SER A 266 9.06 -4.86 -24.07
C SER A 266 8.16 -3.83 -24.76
N PRO A 267 7.92 -3.94 -26.07
CA PRO A 267 6.91 -3.12 -26.72
C PRO A 267 5.54 -3.43 -26.11
N LEU A 268 4.67 -2.41 -26.03
CA LEU A 268 3.31 -2.57 -25.53
C LEU A 268 2.61 -3.71 -26.28
N PRO A 269 2.12 -4.76 -25.58
CA PRO A 269 1.28 -5.79 -26.18
C PRO A 269 0.14 -5.17 -27.00
N VAL A 270 -0.22 -5.80 -28.12
CA VAL A 270 -1.30 -5.32 -29.02
C VAL A 270 -2.64 -5.11 -28.26
N ALA A 271 -2.85 -5.82 -27.16
CA ALA A 271 -4.02 -5.66 -26.28
C ALA A 271 -4.04 -4.37 -25.44
N LEU A 272 -2.98 -3.56 -25.44
CA LEU A 272 -2.80 -2.33 -24.64
C LEU A 272 -2.79 -1.07 -25.53
N GLN A 273 -3.48 -1.12 -26.66
CA GLN A 273 -3.64 0.04 -27.55
C GLN A 273 -4.48 1.13 -26.85
N ASN A 274 -4.20 2.39 -27.17
CA ASN A 274 -4.66 3.60 -26.45
C ASN A 274 -3.93 3.90 -25.13
N LYS A 275 -2.69 4.39 -25.27
CA LYS A 275 -1.78 4.76 -24.17
C LYS A 275 -2.40 5.71 -23.16
N PHE A 276 -3.24 6.67 -23.60
CA PHE A 276 -3.80 7.68 -22.71
C PHE A 276 -4.74 7.06 -21.67
N TRP A 277 -5.76 6.34 -22.13
CA TRP A 277 -6.75 5.74 -21.23
C TRP A 277 -6.15 4.65 -20.36
N LEU A 278 -5.22 3.86 -20.92
CA LEU A 278 -4.46 2.87 -20.15
C LEU A 278 -3.66 3.52 -19.02
N HIS A 279 -2.83 4.53 -19.35
CA HIS A 279 -1.98 5.18 -18.35
C HIS A 279 -2.81 5.84 -17.25
N LEU A 280 -3.92 6.51 -17.61
CA LEU A 280 -4.82 7.11 -16.64
C LEU A 280 -5.44 6.06 -15.73
N HIS A 281 -6.02 5.00 -16.30
CA HIS A 281 -6.64 3.91 -15.56
C HIS A 281 -5.66 3.25 -14.59
N VAL A 282 -4.49 2.84 -15.09
CA VAL A 282 -3.47 2.14 -14.30
C VAL A 282 -2.89 3.03 -13.21
N ALA A 283 -2.66 4.32 -13.48
CA ALA A 283 -2.16 5.25 -12.47
C ALA A 283 -3.14 5.44 -11.31
N ILE A 284 -4.44 5.57 -11.60
CA ILE A 284 -5.48 5.67 -10.56
C ILE A 284 -5.57 4.34 -9.79
N ALA A 285 -5.49 3.21 -10.47
CA ALA A 285 -5.53 1.88 -9.85
C ALA A 285 -4.39 1.64 -8.87
N ILE A 286 -3.18 2.02 -9.25
CA ILE A 286 -1.99 1.92 -8.41
C ILE A 286 -2.17 2.71 -7.09
N ILE A 287 -2.68 3.94 -7.15
CA ILE A 287 -2.87 4.78 -5.96
C ILE A 287 -4.04 4.24 -5.11
N SER A 288 -5.13 3.82 -5.74
CA SER A 288 -6.29 3.22 -5.07
C SER A 288 -5.89 1.98 -4.28
N TYR A 289 -5.30 0.98 -4.95
CA TYR A 289 -4.90 -0.26 -4.32
C TYR A 289 -3.85 -0.03 -3.22
N ALA A 290 -2.98 0.98 -3.39
CA ALA A 290 -1.95 1.27 -2.40
C ALA A 290 -2.58 1.77 -1.09
N ALA A 291 -3.57 2.66 -1.20
CA ALA A 291 -4.34 3.13 -0.07
C ALA A 291 -5.08 1.99 0.64
N LEU A 292 -5.75 1.11 -0.12
CA LEU A 292 -6.56 0.02 0.42
C LEU A 292 -5.73 -1.07 1.11
N ILE A 293 -4.57 -1.43 0.54
CA ILE A 293 -3.63 -2.35 1.19
C ILE A 293 -3.04 -1.73 2.46
N LEU A 294 -2.65 -0.45 2.44
CA LEU A 294 -2.12 0.21 3.63
C LEU A 294 -3.20 0.45 4.71
N ALA A 295 -4.48 0.56 4.34
CA ALA A 295 -5.58 0.57 5.30
C ALA A 295 -5.64 -0.73 6.12
N THR A 296 -5.17 -1.85 5.56
CA THR A 296 -5.11 -3.12 6.29
C THR A 296 -3.98 -3.15 7.30
N ALA A 297 -2.85 -2.48 7.02
CA ALA A 297 -1.80 -2.31 8.02
C ALA A 297 -2.32 -1.52 9.25
N THR A 298 -3.09 -0.45 9.03
CA THR A 298 -3.69 0.32 10.13
C THR A 298 -4.81 -0.46 10.83
N SER A 299 -5.62 -1.20 10.08
CA SER A 299 -6.64 -2.10 10.64
C SER A 299 -6.03 -3.20 11.53
N ALA A 300 -4.92 -3.80 11.12
CA ALA A 300 -4.22 -4.80 11.91
C ALA A 300 -3.70 -4.21 13.24
N ILE A 301 -3.16 -3.00 13.21
CA ILE A 301 -2.75 -2.26 14.42
C ILE A 301 -3.96 -2.06 15.35
N TYR A 302 -5.11 -1.64 14.79
CA TYR A 302 -6.35 -1.46 15.54
C TYR A 302 -6.77 -2.78 16.23
N LEU A 303 -6.83 -3.88 15.48
CA LEU A 303 -7.23 -5.20 15.99
C LEU A 303 -6.30 -5.77 17.05
N VAL A 304 -5.03 -5.38 17.07
CA VAL A 304 -4.08 -5.76 18.14
C VAL A 304 -4.32 -4.91 19.38
N LYS A 305 -4.54 -3.61 19.22
CA LYS A 305 -4.74 -2.68 20.34
C LYS A 305 -6.12 -2.77 20.99
N SER A 306 -7.16 -3.13 20.24
CA SER A 306 -8.54 -3.20 20.74
C SER A 306 -8.86 -4.48 21.53
N ARG A 307 -7.90 -5.41 21.71
CA ARG A 307 -8.14 -6.71 22.37
C ARG A 307 -8.40 -6.61 23.88
N GLY A 308 -8.02 -5.51 24.52
CA GLY A 308 -8.17 -5.31 25.97
C GLY A 308 -9.27 -4.32 26.39
N THR A 309 -9.89 -3.63 25.43
CA THR A 309 -10.98 -2.68 25.68
C THR A 309 -12.29 -3.36 25.36
N ALA A 310 -13.11 -3.68 26.36
CA ALA A 310 -14.49 -4.09 26.10
C ALA A 310 -15.17 -2.92 25.36
N GLU A 311 -15.65 -3.16 24.14
CA GLU A 311 -16.55 -2.19 23.49
C GLU A 311 -17.78 -2.07 24.41
N PRO A 312 -18.18 -0.85 24.82
CA PRO A 312 -19.46 -0.69 25.47
C PRO A 312 -20.52 -1.18 24.48
N THR A 313 -21.27 -2.21 24.87
CA THR A 313 -22.43 -2.64 24.11
C THR A 313 -23.42 -1.47 24.14
N GLU A 314 -23.47 -0.66 23.09
CA GLU A 314 -24.59 0.27 22.91
C GLU A 314 -25.83 -0.59 22.64
N ALA A 315 -26.73 -0.58 23.62
CA ALA A 315 -28.02 -1.27 23.62
C ALA A 315 -29.08 -0.45 22.89
#